data_AF-A0A534TW77-F1
#
_entry.id   AF-A0A534TW77-F1
#
_cell.length_a   1.000
_cell.length_b   1.000
_cell.length_c   1.000
_cell.angle_alpha   90.00
_cell.angle_beta   90.00
_cell.angle_gamma   90.00
#
_symmetry.space_group_name_H-M   'P 1'
#
loop_
_entity.id
_entity.type
_entity.pdbx_description
1 polymer ?
#
loop_
_entity_poly.entity_id
_entity_poly.type
_entity_poly.pdbx_seq_one_letter_code
_entity_poly.pdbx_strand_id
1 'polypeptide(L)'
;MATVITSECINCGACEPECPNTAIYQGGVEWQAPDGAMHPAISNDIFYIVPEKCTECVGFHDHEACAAVCPVDCCVPDPNIPETHDVLLARARALHPTEAIPDDAPSRFKKEGGGASVPAAKPSAEPKAAGRPAPAAVAAPAAAAPTATPPSAEAFGLAIPPPEEWEIPIRCFRCSGDYTVPFKYFRAGTVFYCPHCQGSFVPTLGVVRGVEDALARFHERWSSTFAEFHERRRRELEQFEDGQRRELERFEGELRGIATREKVPGAPVRRRGFFTF
;
A
#
# COMPACT_ATOMS: atom_id res chain seq x y z
N MET A 1 -11.13 17.12 -10.23
CA MET A 1 -11.37 16.00 -9.33
C MET A 1 -10.03 15.37 -9.09
N ALA A 2 -9.20 15.96 -8.24
CA ALA A 2 -7.95 15.29 -7.89
C ALA A 2 -8.27 13.87 -7.39
N THR A 3 -7.66 12.85 -7.97
CA THR A 3 -7.86 11.46 -7.52
C THR A 3 -7.30 11.32 -6.11
N VAL A 4 -8.02 10.63 -5.23
CA VAL A 4 -7.60 10.29 -3.87
C VAL A 4 -7.49 8.78 -3.72
N ILE A 5 -6.54 8.34 -2.89
CA ILE A 5 -6.41 6.94 -2.48
C ILE A 5 -7.21 6.75 -1.20
N THR A 6 -8.16 5.82 -1.22
CA THR A 6 -8.99 5.49 -0.04
C THR A 6 -8.22 4.62 0.95
N SER A 7 -8.79 4.43 2.15
CA SER A 7 -8.27 3.53 3.18
C SER A 7 -8.18 2.06 2.79
N GLU A 8 -8.68 1.68 1.61
CA GLU A 8 -8.62 0.31 1.07
C GLU A 8 -7.26 0.00 0.42
N CYS A 9 -6.35 0.97 0.37
CA CYS A 9 -5.00 0.79 -0.15
C CYS A 9 -4.24 -0.33 0.59
N ILE A 10 -3.71 -1.29 -0.17
CA ILE A 10 -2.90 -2.41 0.33
C ILE A 10 -1.39 -2.15 0.28
N ASN A 11 -0.96 -0.91 0.02
CA ASN A 11 0.44 -0.51 -0.07
C ASN A 11 1.30 -1.33 -1.07
N CYS A 12 0.72 -1.74 -2.20
CA CYS A 12 1.42 -2.53 -3.22
C CYS A 12 2.46 -1.76 -4.05
N GLY A 13 2.42 -0.42 -4.04
CA GLY A 13 3.38 0.44 -4.76
C GLY A 13 3.21 0.49 -6.30
N ALA A 14 2.24 -0.23 -6.87
CA ALA A 14 2.09 -0.31 -8.32
C ALA A 14 1.69 1.01 -8.99
N CYS A 15 1.05 1.93 -8.27
CA CYS A 15 0.57 3.20 -8.81
C CYS A 15 1.64 4.31 -8.86
N GLU A 16 2.67 4.25 -8.02
CA GLU A 16 3.74 5.27 -7.95
C GLU A 16 4.48 5.47 -9.27
N PRO A 17 5.00 4.42 -9.96
CA PRO A 17 5.74 4.60 -11.21
C PRO A 17 4.86 5.01 -12.39
N GLU A 18 3.54 4.78 -12.30
CA GLU A 18 2.60 5.07 -13.38
C GLU A 18 2.16 6.55 -13.41
N CYS A 19 2.48 7.33 -12.38
CA CYS A 19 2.05 8.72 -12.32
C CYS A 19 2.97 9.65 -13.14
N PRO A 20 2.49 10.30 -14.22
CA PRO A 20 3.33 11.16 -15.07
C PRO A 20 3.84 12.41 -14.35
N ASN A 21 3.16 12.85 -13.29
CA ASN A 21 3.51 14.06 -12.54
C ASN A 21 4.24 13.74 -11.22
N THR A 22 4.51 12.47 -10.93
CA THR A 22 5.05 12.01 -9.64
C THR A 22 4.25 12.60 -8.45
N ALA A 23 2.92 12.47 -8.54
CA ALA A 23 1.97 13.01 -7.56
C ALA A 23 1.67 12.04 -6.40
N ILE A 24 2.15 10.79 -6.49
CA ILE A 24 1.83 9.71 -5.56
C ILE A 24 3.05 9.45 -4.68
N TYR A 25 2.83 9.39 -3.36
CA TYR A 25 3.88 9.19 -2.37
C TYR A 25 3.46 8.09 -1.39
N GLN A 26 4.44 7.36 -0.86
CA GLN A 26 4.22 6.39 0.21
C GLN A 26 3.83 7.09 1.52
N GLY A 27 3.03 6.41 2.35
CA GLY A 27 2.67 6.89 3.67
C GLY A 27 3.90 7.26 4.51
N GLY A 28 3.85 8.43 5.15
CA GLY A 28 4.92 8.94 6.02
C GLY A 28 6.09 9.60 5.28
N VAL A 29 6.11 9.59 3.95
CA VAL A 29 7.11 10.30 3.15
C VAL A 29 6.69 11.74 2.94
N GLU A 30 7.62 12.69 3.13
CA GLU A 30 7.40 14.11 2.81
C GLU A 30 7.32 14.32 1.29
N TRP A 31 6.45 15.21 0.84
CA TRP A 31 6.29 15.50 -0.58
C TRP A 31 6.82 16.90 -0.92
N GLN A 32 7.33 17.04 -2.14
CA GLN A 32 7.84 18.30 -2.64
C GLN A 32 6.75 19.02 -3.44
N ALA A 33 6.42 20.26 -3.13
CA ALA A 33 5.50 21.06 -3.93
C ALA A 33 6.13 21.51 -5.26
N PRO A 34 5.33 21.93 -6.26
CA PRO A 34 5.85 22.40 -7.56
C PRO A 34 6.80 23.60 -7.46
N ASP A 35 6.74 24.37 -6.37
CA ASP A 35 7.65 25.48 -6.05
C ASP A 35 8.98 25.01 -5.42
N GLY A 36 9.13 23.71 -5.16
CA GLY A 36 10.29 23.08 -4.57
C GLY A 36 10.25 22.97 -3.04
N ALA A 37 9.22 23.50 -2.37
CA ALA A 37 9.08 23.42 -0.91
C ALA A 37 8.77 21.98 -0.45
N MET A 38 9.28 21.58 0.72
CA MET A 38 8.97 20.28 1.33
C MET A 38 7.78 20.42 2.29
N HIS A 39 6.83 19.50 2.16
CA HIS A 39 5.62 19.45 2.97
C HIS A 39 5.50 18.13 3.73
N PRO A 40 4.90 18.14 4.92
CA PRO A 40 4.66 16.91 5.68
C PRO A 40 3.73 15.96 4.91
N ALA A 41 3.87 14.66 5.18
CA ALA A 41 3.04 13.63 4.59
C ALA A 41 1.55 13.88 4.86
N ILE A 42 0.71 13.72 3.83
CA ILE A 42 -0.76 13.86 3.96
C ILE A 42 -1.34 12.66 4.72
N SER A 43 -0.76 11.47 4.50
CA SER A 43 -1.11 10.22 5.17
C SER A 43 0.15 9.53 5.68
N ASN A 44 0.08 8.88 6.83
CA ASN A 44 1.18 8.11 7.42
C ASN A 44 1.07 6.60 7.17
N ASP A 45 -0.13 6.11 6.87
CA ASP A 45 -0.42 4.67 6.88
C ASP A 45 -0.55 4.06 5.49
N ILE A 46 -0.95 4.87 4.51
CA ILE A 46 -1.25 4.45 3.13
C ILE A 46 -0.59 5.39 2.12
N PHE A 47 -0.44 4.92 0.88
CA PHE A 47 -0.10 5.81 -0.23
C PHE A 47 -1.12 6.94 -0.35
N TYR A 48 -0.64 8.13 -0.69
CA TYR A 48 -1.47 9.31 -0.86
C TYR A 48 -1.12 10.04 -2.16
N ILE A 49 -2.11 10.75 -2.70
CA ILE A 49 -1.97 11.57 -3.90
C ILE A 49 -2.00 13.03 -3.49
N VAL A 50 -1.03 13.80 -3.97
CA VAL A 50 -0.98 15.25 -3.77
C VAL A 50 -1.94 15.93 -4.76
N PRO A 51 -3.02 16.59 -4.30
CA PRO A 51 -4.03 17.18 -5.19
C PRO A 51 -3.45 18.24 -6.13
N GLU A 52 -2.46 18.99 -5.67
CA GLU A 52 -1.81 20.06 -6.43
C GLU A 52 -1.00 19.55 -7.64
N LYS A 53 -0.60 18.28 -7.61
CA LYS A 53 0.12 17.62 -8.71
C LYS A 53 -0.74 16.69 -9.53
N CYS A 54 -1.88 16.26 -9.01
CA CYS A 54 -2.78 15.37 -9.72
C CYS A 54 -3.46 16.12 -10.88
N THR A 55 -3.31 15.61 -12.10
CA THR A 55 -4.02 16.12 -13.29
C THR A 55 -5.04 15.13 -13.82
N GLU A 56 -5.39 14.09 -13.07
CA GLU A 56 -6.24 12.97 -13.53
C GLU A 56 -5.73 12.35 -14.85
N CYS A 57 -4.41 12.37 -15.04
CA CYS A 57 -3.71 11.99 -16.26
C CYS A 57 -4.11 12.77 -17.53
N VAL A 58 -4.88 13.86 -17.42
CA VAL A 58 -5.20 14.75 -18.54
C VAL A 58 -3.92 15.32 -19.13
N GLY A 59 -3.76 15.17 -20.44
CA GLY A 59 -2.53 15.54 -21.16
C GLY A 59 -1.62 14.36 -21.51
N PHE A 60 -1.80 13.21 -20.85
CA PHE A 60 -0.91 12.05 -20.94
C PHE A 60 -1.65 10.77 -21.31
N HIS A 61 -2.74 10.47 -20.61
CA HIS A 61 -3.55 9.27 -20.79
C HIS A 61 -5.04 9.60 -20.90
N ASP A 62 -5.79 8.72 -21.57
CA ASP A 62 -7.24 8.78 -21.73
C ASP A 62 -8.00 8.24 -20.51
N HIS A 63 -7.28 7.70 -19.52
CA HIS A 63 -7.81 7.21 -18.25
C HIS A 63 -6.77 7.42 -17.14
N GLU A 64 -7.18 7.33 -15.88
CA GLU A 64 -6.23 7.41 -14.77
C GLU A 64 -5.36 6.14 -14.68
N ALA A 65 -4.08 6.26 -15.02
CA ALA A 65 -3.13 5.14 -15.00
C ALA A 65 -3.03 4.49 -13.60
N CYS A 66 -3.08 5.30 -12.53
CA CYS A 66 -3.08 4.81 -11.16
C CYS A 66 -4.33 3.96 -10.82
N ALA A 67 -5.49 4.27 -11.40
CA ALA A 67 -6.70 3.48 -11.22
C ALA A 67 -6.65 2.18 -12.04
N ALA A 68 -6.09 2.22 -13.26
CA ALA A 68 -5.96 1.04 -14.11
C ALA A 68 -5.04 -0.05 -13.54
N VAL A 69 -4.01 0.34 -12.77
CA VAL A 69 -3.04 -0.59 -12.17
C VAL A 69 -3.42 -1.02 -10.74
N CYS A 70 -4.41 -0.37 -10.11
CA CYS A 70 -4.74 -0.63 -8.72
C CYS A 70 -5.44 -2.00 -8.58
N PRO A 71 -4.88 -2.98 -7.83
CA PRO A 71 -5.48 -4.31 -7.70
C PRO A 71 -6.75 -4.34 -6.84
N VAL A 72 -7.04 -3.26 -6.13
CA VAL A 72 -8.15 -3.12 -5.18
C VAL A 72 -9.04 -1.92 -5.49
N ASP A 73 -8.85 -1.28 -6.66
CA ASP A 73 -9.67 -0.17 -7.15
C ASP A 73 -9.84 1.03 -6.17
N CYS A 74 -8.83 1.27 -5.32
CA CYS A 74 -8.90 2.30 -4.27
C CYS A 74 -8.50 3.72 -4.73
N CYS A 75 -8.15 3.91 -6.00
CA CYS A 75 -7.83 5.22 -6.59
C CYS A 75 -9.09 5.83 -7.20
N VAL A 76 -9.78 6.69 -6.46
CA VAL A 76 -11.09 7.24 -6.85
C VAL A 76 -11.05 8.76 -7.00
N PRO A 77 -11.82 9.36 -7.93
CA PRO A 77 -11.92 10.82 -8.03
C PRO A 77 -12.48 11.43 -6.74
N ASP A 78 -11.82 12.44 -6.16
CA ASP A 78 -12.29 13.09 -4.93
C ASP A 78 -13.53 13.96 -5.21
N PRO A 79 -14.69 13.65 -4.59
CA PRO A 79 -15.90 14.46 -4.74
C PRO A 79 -15.79 15.85 -4.12
N ASN A 80 -14.83 16.09 -3.22
CA ASN A 80 -14.63 17.37 -2.54
C ASN A 80 -13.84 18.39 -3.37
N ILE A 81 -13.10 17.94 -4.40
CA ILE A 81 -12.26 18.80 -5.25
C ILE A 81 -12.64 18.62 -6.73
N PRO A 82 -13.86 18.94 -7.16
CA PRO A 82 -14.23 18.87 -8.57
C PRO A 82 -13.47 19.91 -9.39
N GLU A 83 -12.88 19.48 -10.50
CA GLU A 83 -12.05 20.32 -11.39
C GLU A 83 -12.43 20.00 -12.82
N THR A 84 -12.33 20.99 -13.69
CA THR A 84 -12.68 20.85 -15.11
C THR A 84 -11.46 20.43 -15.91
N HIS A 85 -11.71 19.86 -17.09
CA HIS A 85 -10.68 19.50 -18.07
C HIS A 85 -9.66 20.63 -18.29
N ASP A 86 -10.11 21.87 -18.48
CA ASP A 86 -9.25 22.99 -18.79
C ASP A 86 -8.31 23.37 -17.63
N VAL A 87 -8.78 23.22 -16.38
CA VAL A 87 -7.96 23.44 -15.18
C VAL A 87 -6.86 22.39 -15.08
N LEU A 88 -7.21 21.12 -15.32
CA LEU A 88 -6.27 20.00 -15.27
C LEU A 88 -5.22 20.08 -16.38
N LEU A 89 -5.64 20.46 -17.60
CA LEU A 89 -4.74 20.65 -18.73
C LEU A 89 -3.77 21.83 -18.50
N ALA A 90 -4.28 22.94 -17.93
CA ALA A 90 -3.43 24.07 -17.55
C ALA A 90 -2.39 23.67 -16.49
N ARG A 91 -2.78 22.88 -15.48
CA ARG A 91 -1.86 22.33 -14.47
C ARG A 91 -0.81 21.42 -15.10
N ALA A 92 -1.21 20.53 -16.00
CA ALA A 92 -0.27 19.63 -16.70
C ALA A 92 0.82 20.41 -17.44
N ARG A 93 0.45 21.48 -18.14
CA ARG A 93 1.39 22.39 -18.84
C ARG A 93 2.32 23.14 -17.88
N ALA A 94 1.82 23.50 -16.69
CA ALA A 94 2.63 24.15 -15.67
C ALA A 94 3.66 23.22 -15.03
N LEU A 95 3.30 21.94 -14.83
CA LEU A 95 4.18 20.93 -14.25
C LEU A 95 5.26 20.44 -15.24
N HIS A 96 4.94 20.41 -16.54
CA HIS A 96 5.84 19.92 -17.59
C HIS A 96 6.13 21.00 -18.65
N PRO A 97 6.91 22.05 -18.32
CA PRO A 97 7.17 23.15 -19.24
C PRO A 97 8.02 22.75 -20.47
N THR A 98 8.71 21.62 -20.40
CA THR A 98 9.54 21.08 -21.48
C THR A 98 8.76 20.20 -22.44
N GLU A 99 7.56 19.74 -22.07
CA GLU A 99 6.74 18.85 -22.89
C GLU A 99 5.60 19.63 -23.57
N ALA A 100 5.50 19.51 -24.89
CA ALA A 100 4.47 20.19 -25.65
C ALA A 100 3.14 19.41 -25.55
N ILE A 101 2.32 19.71 -24.53
CA ILE A 101 0.99 19.11 -24.32
C ILE A 101 -0.05 19.87 -25.17
N PRO A 102 -0.56 19.29 -26.29
CA PRO A 102 -1.47 20.00 -27.18
C PRO A 102 -2.90 20.05 -26.61
N ASP A 103 -3.78 20.91 -27.16
CA ASP A 103 -5.17 21.04 -26.68
C ASP A 103 -6.02 19.77 -26.95
N ASP A 104 -5.63 18.99 -27.97
CA ASP A 104 -6.26 17.73 -28.34
C ASP A 104 -5.70 16.52 -27.58
N ALA A 105 -4.81 16.73 -26.60
CA ALA A 105 -4.20 15.67 -25.80
C ALA A 105 -5.22 14.69 -25.17
N PRO A 106 -4.81 13.43 -24.95
CA PRO A 106 -5.66 12.39 -24.38
C PRO A 106 -6.17 12.80 -22.99
N SER A 107 -7.42 12.43 -22.72
CA SER A 107 -8.11 12.80 -21.50
C SER A 107 -9.30 11.90 -21.23
N ARG A 108 -9.52 11.52 -19.97
CA ARG A 108 -10.73 10.81 -19.50
C ARG A 108 -12.05 11.50 -19.79
N PHE A 109 -12.02 12.81 -20.06
CA PHE A 109 -13.21 13.57 -20.43
C PHE A 109 -13.57 13.40 -21.92
N LYS A 110 -12.65 12.84 -22.72
CA LYS A 110 -12.81 12.62 -24.16
C LYS A 110 -12.94 11.11 -24.42
N LYS A 111 -14.17 10.65 -24.61
CA LYS A 111 -14.50 9.27 -24.98
C LYS A 111 -13.97 9.00 -26.40
N GLU A 112 -13.06 8.04 -26.61
CA GLU A 112 -12.61 7.73 -27.98
C GLU A 112 -13.81 7.31 -28.87
N GLY A 113 -13.92 8.00 -30.03
CA GLY A 113 -14.78 7.60 -31.15
C GLY A 113 -16.00 8.47 -31.43
N GLY A 114 -15.79 9.71 -31.91
CA GLY A 114 -16.86 10.52 -32.49
C GLY A 114 -16.39 11.89 -32.95
N GLY A 115 -16.02 12.00 -34.22
CA GLY A 115 -15.52 13.25 -34.80
C GLY A 115 -16.57 14.36 -34.92
N ALA A 116 -16.03 15.53 -35.30
CA ALA A 116 -16.69 16.74 -35.79
C ALA A 116 -17.16 17.79 -34.76
N SER A 117 -16.32 18.82 -34.67
CA SER A 117 -16.65 20.25 -34.64
C SER A 117 -17.60 20.78 -33.57
N VAL A 118 -17.05 21.63 -32.70
CA VAL A 118 -17.81 22.76 -32.15
C VAL A 118 -17.13 24.04 -32.63
N PRO A 119 -17.79 24.92 -33.40
CA PRO A 119 -17.27 26.25 -33.60
C PRO A 119 -17.66 27.16 -32.44
N ALA A 120 -16.65 27.89 -31.96
CA ALA A 120 -16.67 29.24 -31.41
C ALA A 120 -17.88 29.69 -30.57
N ALA A 121 -17.61 29.93 -29.29
CA ALA A 121 -18.43 30.77 -28.41
C ALA A 121 -18.48 32.23 -28.88
N LYS A 122 -19.63 32.90 -28.62
CA LYS A 122 -19.73 34.30 -28.13
C LYS A 122 -21.20 34.66 -27.75
N PRO A 123 -21.47 35.73 -26.96
CA PRO A 123 -21.70 35.64 -25.52
C PRO A 123 -23.06 36.23 -25.07
N SER A 124 -23.26 36.28 -23.74
CA SER A 124 -24.23 37.08 -22.94
C SER A 124 -25.43 36.33 -22.37
N ALA A 125 -25.46 36.15 -21.04
CA ALA A 125 -26.24 36.98 -20.11
C ALA A 125 -26.31 36.33 -18.71
N GLU A 126 -25.96 37.10 -17.69
CA GLU A 126 -26.08 36.78 -16.26
C GLU A 126 -27.44 37.29 -15.70
N PRO A 127 -27.76 37.15 -14.40
CA PRO A 127 -28.24 35.95 -13.69
C PRO A 127 -29.71 36.10 -13.22
N LYS A 128 -30.33 35.01 -12.74
CA LYS A 128 -31.45 35.13 -11.77
C LYS A 128 -31.35 34.13 -10.63
N ALA A 129 -31.66 34.67 -9.46
CA ALA A 129 -31.36 34.16 -8.14
C ALA A 129 -32.42 33.20 -7.58
N ALA A 130 -31.99 32.58 -6.47
CA ALA A 130 -32.75 32.24 -5.27
C ALA A 130 -33.51 30.90 -5.25
N GLY A 131 -33.05 30.02 -4.36
CA GLY A 131 -33.79 28.84 -3.92
C GLY A 131 -33.05 27.98 -2.89
N ARG A 132 -32.97 28.44 -1.64
CA ARG A 132 -32.84 27.60 -0.43
C ARG A 132 -33.64 28.33 0.68
N PRO A 133 -34.02 27.71 1.82
CA PRO A 133 -33.73 26.35 2.27
C PRO A 133 -34.91 25.63 2.96
N ALA A 134 -34.73 24.34 3.29
CA ALA A 134 -35.33 23.74 4.49
C ALA A 134 -34.70 22.36 4.82
N PRO A 135 -34.77 21.89 6.09
CA PRO A 135 -33.65 21.21 6.73
C PRO A 135 -33.93 19.78 7.22
N ALA A 136 -32.81 19.13 7.60
CA ALA A 136 -32.63 18.14 8.65
C ALA A 136 -33.40 16.81 8.61
N ALA A 137 -32.64 15.72 8.53
CA ALA A 137 -32.96 14.48 9.25
C ALA A 137 -31.66 13.90 9.84
N VAL A 138 -31.75 13.54 11.11
CA VAL A 138 -30.69 13.06 12.00
C VAL A 138 -30.89 11.56 12.25
N ALA A 139 -29.76 10.87 12.44
CA ALA A 139 -29.56 9.56 13.09
C ALA A 139 -29.96 8.27 12.35
N ALA A 140 -29.01 7.34 12.23
CA ALA A 140 -28.84 6.24 13.21
C ALA A 140 -27.55 5.41 12.92
N PRO A 141 -26.99 4.68 13.90
CA PRO A 141 -25.66 4.07 13.83
C PRO A 141 -25.67 2.54 13.53
N ALA A 142 -24.47 2.06 13.22
CA ALA A 142 -23.94 0.69 13.38
C ALA A 142 -24.56 -0.45 12.55
N ALA A 143 -23.74 -0.98 11.64
CA ALA A 143 -23.72 -2.41 11.35
C ALA A 143 -22.26 -2.90 11.46
N ALA A 144 -22.08 -3.96 12.25
CA ALA A 144 -20.80 -4.52 12.66
C ALA A 144 -19.95 -4.97 11.47
N ALA A 145 -18.68 -4.59 11.49
CA ALA A 145 -17.67 -5.14 10.61
C ALA A 145 -17.52 -6.65 10.84
N PRO A 146 -17.41 -7.49 9.79
CA PRO A 146 -16.86 -8.81 9.95
C PRO A 146 -15.40 -8.66 10.39
N THR A 147 -15.03 -9.35 11.46
CA THR A 147 -13.65 -9.49 11.93
C THR A 147 -12.75 -9.92 10.78
N ALA A 148 -11.99 -8.96 10.24
CA ALA A 148 -10.86 -9.25 9.39
C ALA A 148 -9.81 -9.93 10.25
N THR A 149 -9.52 -11.19 9.91
CA THR A 149 -8.32 -11.87 10.39
C THR A 149 -7.11 -11.00 10.04
N PRO A 150 -6.28 -10.57 10.99
CA PRO A 150 -5.12 -9.74 10.67
C PRO A 150 -4.19 -10.55 9.75
N PRO A 151 -3.72 -9.99 8.62
CA PRO A 151 -2.66 -10.61 7.86
C PRO A 151 -1.44 -10.68 8.79
N SER A 152 -0.79 -11.84 8.82
CA SER A 152 0.45 -12.08 9.54
C SER A 152 1.48 -11.02 9.15
N ALA A 153 1.62 -10.01 10.00
CA ALA A 153 2.72 -9.07 9.98
C ALA A 153 3.99 -9.87 10.26
N GLU A 154 4.77 -10.16 9.21
CA GLU A 154 6.22 -10.37 9.22
C GLU A 154 6.64 -10.94 7.85
N ALA A 155 6.93 -10.06 6.89
CA ALA A 155 7.63 -10.44 5.66
C ALA A 155 8.88 -9.58 5.48
N PHE A 156 9.78 -9.60 6.46
CA PHE A 156 11.18 -9.29 6.22
C PHE A 156 11.95 -10.61 6.13
N GLY A 157 11.96 -11.19 4.92
CA GLY A 157 12.67 -12.41 4.58
C GLY A 157 12.61 -12.67 3.07
N LEU A 158 13.53 -13.49 2.56
CA LEU A 158 13.42 -14.07 1.22
C LEU A 158 12.13 -14.88 1.16
N ALA A 159 11.07 -14.29 0.59
CA ALA A 159 9.82 -14.99 0.36
C ALA A 159 10.08 -16.12 -0.63
N ILE A 160 9.87 -17.36 -0.20
CA ILE A 160 9.95 -18.49 -1.11
C ILE A 160 8.75 -18.43 -2.05
N PRO A 161 8.98 -18.48 -3.38
CA PRO A 161 7.89 -18.49 -4.33
C PRO A 161 7.03 -19.75 -4.14
N PRO A 162 5.70 -19.64 -4.31
CA PRO A 162 4.82 -20.79 -4.23
C PRO A 162 5.26 -21.89 -5.21
N PRO A 163 4.99 -23.18 -4.93
CA PRO A 163 5.49 -24.30 -5.72
C PRO A 163 5.23 -24.18 -7.23
N GLU A 164 4.14 -23.54 -7.63
CA GLU A 164 3.72 -23.37 -9.03
C GLU A 164 4.60 -22.42 -9.84
N GLU A 165 5.27 -21.49 -9.17
CA GLU A 165 6.15 -20.49 -9.77
C GLU A 165 7.58 -21.00 -9.98
N TRP A 166 7.88 -22.22 -9.56
CA TRP A 166 9.21 -22.79 -9.72
C TRP A 166 9.54 -23.08 -11.18
N GLU A 167 10.76 -22.78 -11.57
CA GLU A 167 11.31 -23.15 -12.87
C GLU A 167 12.15 -24.42 -12.75
N ILE A 168 11.88 -25.39 -13.62
CA ILE A 168 12.62 -26.65 -13.66
C ILE A 168 13.71 -26.54 -14.71
N PRO A 169 14.99 -26.64 -14.33
CA PRO A 169 16.09 -26.64 -15.28
C PRO A 169 16.16 -27.98 -16.01
N ILE A 170 16.24 -27.92 -17.34
CA ILE A 170 16.37 -29.08 -18.21
C ILE A 170 17.61 -28.88 -19.10
N ARG A 171 18.50 -29.86 -19.06
CA ARG A 171 19.67 -29.89 -19.95
C ARG A 171 19.36 -30.70 -21.20
N CYS A 172 19.42 -30.06 -22.37
CA CYS A 172 19.18 -30.75 -23.63
C CYS A 172 20.33 -31.69 -23.98
N PHE A 173 20.05 -32.98 -24.20
CA PHE A 173 21.07 -33.94 -24.61
C PHE A 173 21.73 -33.61 -25.96
N ARG A 174 20.94 -33.09 -26.92
CA ARG A 174 21.40 -32.89 -28.30
C ARG A 174 22.34 -31.69 -28.46
N CYS A 175 22.02 -30.57 -27.82
CA CYS A 175 22.81 -29.33 -27.94
C CYS A 175 23.58 -28.98 -26.66
N SER A 176 23.42 -29.75 -25.58
CA SER A 176 23.98 -29.46 -24.25
C SER A 176 23.54 -28.13 -23.62
N GLY A 177 22.62 -27.40 -24.25
CA GLY A 177 22.08 -26.15 -23.71
C GLY A 177 21.08 -26.39 -22.58
N ASP A 178 21.10 -25.51 -21.59
CA ASP A 178 20.18 -25.50 -20.46
C ASP A 178 19.02 -24.55 -20.76
N TYR A 179 17.81 -25.00 -20.46
CA TYR A 179 16.60 -24.18 -20.56
C TYR A 179 15.67 -24.51 -19.41
N THR A 180 14.78 -23.58 -19.08
CA THR A 180 13.83 -23.75 -17.98
C THR A 180 12.41 -23.96 -18.49
N VAL A 181 11.63 -24.69 -17.70
CA VAL A 181 10.21 -24.91 -17.93
C VAL A 181 9.45 -24.61 -16.64
N PRO A 182 8.35 -23.84 -16.66
CA PRO A 182 7.56 -23.59 -15.46
C PRO A 182 6.96 -24.88 -14.91
N PHE A 183 7.10 -25.11 -13.61
CA PHE A 183 6.61 -26.31 -12.92
C PHE A 183 5.10 -26.49 -13.09
N LYS A 184 4.33 -25.40 -13.13
CA LYS A 184 2.90 -25.40 -13.46
C LYS A 184 2.54 -26.24 -14.70
N TYR A 185 3.39 -26.24 -15.72
CA TYR A 185 3.16 -26.96 -16.98
C TYR A 185 3.87 -28.32 -17.04
N PHE A 186 4.72 -28.66 -16.07
CA PHE A 186 5.55 -29.85 -16.09
C PHE A 186 4.76 -31.11 -15.72
N ARG A 187 3.99 -31.63 -16.68
CA ARG A 187 3.16 -32.84 -16.51
C ARG A 187 3.64 -33.97 -17.41
N ALA A 188 3.42 -35.20 -16.96
CA ALA A 188 3.82 -36.38 -17.71
C ALA A 188 3.06 -36.42 -19.04
N GLY A 189 3.79 -36.67 -20.14
CA GLY A 189 3.22 -36.66 -21.49
C GLY A 189 3.15 -35.28 -22.17
N THR A 190 3.48 -34.18 -21.48
CA THR A 190 3.58 -32.85 -22.10
C THR A 190 4.84 -32.78 -22.97
N VAL A 191 4.71 -32.25 -24.20
CA VAL A 191 5.84 -32.12 -25.12
C VAL A 191 6.46 -30.74 -24.97
N PHE A 192 7.74 -30.71 -24.60
CA PHE A 192 8.56 -29.51 -24.58
C PHE A 192 9.55 -29.52 -25.73
N TYR A 193 9.84 -28.36 -26.29
CA TYR A 193 10.84 -28.20 -27.35
C TYR A 193 12.02 -27.41 -26.82
N CYS A 194 13.23 -27.90 -27.09
CA CYS A 194 14.44 -27.18 -26.75
C CYS A 194 14.55 -25.92 -27.61
N PRO A 195 14.72 -24.72 -27.02
CA PRO A 195 14.80 -23.47 -27.79
C PRO A 195 16.03 -23.40 -28.69
N HIS A 196 17.10 -24.13 -28.36
CA HIS A 196 18.37 -24.09 -29.09
C HIS A 196 18.42 -25.00 -30.32
N CYS A 197 17.75 -26.17 -30.29
CA CYS A 197 17.88 -27.17 -31.36
C CYS A 197 16.56 -27.84 -31.77
N GLN A 198 15.43 -27.39 -31.21
CA GLN A 198 14.08 -27.89 -31.49
C GLN A 198 13.88 -29.40 -31.20
N GLY A 199 14.77 -30.01 -30.41
CA GLY A 199 14.58 -31.37 -29.93
C GLY A 199 13.40 -31.46 -28.97
N SER A 200 12.56 -32.48 -29.12
CA SER A 200 11.42 -32.72 -28.22
C SER A 200 11.85 -33.46 -26.95
N PHE A 201 11.31 -33.05 -25.81
CA PHE A 201 11.42 -33.71 -24.53
C PHE A 201 10.02 -33.95 -23.96
N VAL A 202 9.77 -35.17 -23.49
CA VAL A 202 8.50 -35.55 -22.85
C VAL A 202 8.81 -36.11 -21.47
N PRO A 203 8.43 -35.43 -20.37
CA PRO A 203 8.67 -35.94 -19.03
C PRO A 203 7.90 -37.25 -18.80
N THR A 204 8.57 -38.21 -18.17
CA THR A 204 7.92 -39.43 -17.69
C THR A 204 7.28 -39.18 -16.32
N LEU A 205 6.33 -40.05 -15.95
CA LEU A 205 5.67 -39.96 -14.64
C LEU A 205 6.67 -40.02 -13.46
N GLY A 206 7.75 -40.79 -13.59
CA GLY A 206 8.78 -40.89 -12.56
C GLY A 206 9.55 -39.58 -12.37
N VAL A 207 9.89 -38.88 -13.47
CA VAL A 207 10.57 -37.59 -13.40
C VAL A 207 9.66 -36.53 -12.76
N VAL A 208 8.40 -36.48 -13.17
CA VAL A 208 7.42 -35.52 -12.62
C VAL A 208 7.22 -35.73 -11.12
N ARG A 209 6.97 -36.97 -10.68
CA ARG A 209 6.84 -37.29 -9.25
C ARG A 209 8.11 -36.96 -8.45
N GLY A 210 9.29 -37.22 -9.02
CA GLY A 210 10.55 -36.88 -8.39
C GLY A 210 10.72 -35.37 -8.14
N VAL A 211 10.29 -34.53 -9.10
CA VAL A 211 10.30 -33.07 -8.97
C VAL A 211 9.24 -32.61 -7.95
N GLU A 212 8.02 -33.14 -8.03
CA GLU A 212 6.94 -32.85 -7.08
C GLU A 212 7.37 -33.14 -5.63
N ASP A 213 7.91 -34.34 -5.39
CA ASP A 213 8.38 -34.74 -4.07
C ASP A 213 9.56 -33.88 -3.57
N ALA A 214 10.45 -33.46 -4.48
CA ALA A 214 11.59 -32.62 -4.12
C ALA A 214 11.14 -31.21 -3.70
N LEU A 215 10.23 -30.60 -4.45
CA LEU A 215 9.66 -29.29 -4.12
C LEU A 215 8.86 -29.36 -2.82
N ALA A 216 8.03 -30.38 -2.63
CA ALA A 216 7.25 -30.58 -1.41
C ALA A 216 8.16 -30.67 -0.16
N ARG A 217 9.19 -31.53 -0.20
CA ARG A 217 10.15 -31.66 0.93
C ARG A 217 10.93 -30.37 1.20
N PHE A 218 11.24 -29.61 0.16
CA PHE A 218 11.92 -28.33 0.33
C PHE A 218 11.02 -27.31 1.03
N HIS A 219 9.78 -27.15 0.56
CA HIS A 219 8.79 -26.26 1.17
C HIS A 219 8.44 -26.64 2.61
N GLU A 220 8.26 -27.93 2.88
CA GLU A 220 7.97 -28.42 4.24
C GLU A 220 9.11 -28.08 5.21
N ARG A 221 10.36 -28.39 4.84
CA ARG A 221 11.52 -28.07 5.70
C ARG A 221 11.71 -26.57 5.91
N TRP A 222 11.49 -25.79 4.85
CA TRP A 222 11.65 -24.35 4.96
C TRP A 222 10.58 -23.74 5.85
N SER A 223 9.31 -24.08 5.62
CA SER A 223 8.18 -23.59 6.41
C SER A 223 8.27 -24.02 7.88
N SER A 224 8.71 -25.25 8.17
CA SER A 224 8.93 -25.70 9.55
C SER A 224 10.03 -24.90 10.25
N THR A 225 11.15 -24.65 9.56
CA THR A 225 12.26 -23.86 10.09
C THR A 225 11.84 -22.43 10.40
N PHE A 226 11.05 -21.81 9.50
CA PHE A 226 10.49 -20.48 9.73
C PHE A 226 9.50 -20.47 10.90
N ALA A 227 8.61 -21.44 10.98
CA ALA A 227 7.64 -21.54 12.09
C ALA A 227 8.35 -21.65 13.45
N GLU A 228 9.41 -22.45 13.54
CA GLU A 228 10.24 -22.55 14.75
C GLU A 228 10.92 -21.22 15.10
N PHE A 229 11.43 -20.51 14.09
CA PHE A 229 12.05 -19.21 14.29
C PHE A 229 11.05 -18.16 14.80
N HIS A 230 9.87 -18.05 14.19
CA HIS A 230 8.82 -17.13 14.62
C HIS A 230 8.31 -17.46 16.02
N GLU A 231 8.11 -18.75 16.32
CA GLU A 231 7.73 -19.21 17.66
C GLU A 231 8.76 -18.80 18.71
N ARG A 232 10.05 -19.00 18.41
CA ARG A 232 11.14 -18.61 19.30
C ARG A 232 11.19 -17.10 19.50
N ARG A 233 11.10 -16.31 18.43
CA ARG A 233 11.05 -14.84 18.46
C ARG A 233 9.90 -14.35 19.33
N ARG A 234 8.70 -14.93 19.17
CA ARG A 234 7.52 -14.58 19.97
C ARG A 234 7.78 -14.82 21.46
N ARG A 235 8.34 -15.98 21.81
CA ARG A 235 8.69 -16.30 23.21
C ARG A 235 9.75 -15.37 23.78
N GLU A 236 10.77 -15.03 23.01
CA GLU A 236 11.82 -14.09 23.43
C GLU A 236 11.23 -12.69 23.68
N LEU A 237 10.30 -12.23 22.83
CA LEU A 237 9.61 -10.96 22.99
C LEU A 237 8.71 -10.95 24.23
N GLU A 238 7.88 -11.97 24.43
CA GLU A 238 7.03 -12.12 25.62
C GLU A 238 7.86 -12.10 26.90
N GLN A 239 8.99 -12.82 26.93
CA GLN A 239 9.90 -12.83 28.07
C GLN A 239 10.51 -11.46 28.35
N PHE A 240 10.86 -10.72 27.30
CA PHE A 240 11.40 -9.37 27.41
C PHE A 240 10.36 -8.40 27.98
N GLU A 241 9.14 -8.39 27.43
CA GLU A 241 8.03 -7.55 27.89
C GLU A 241 7.65 -7.84 29.35
N ASP A 242 7.59 -9.11 29.72
CA ASP A 242 7.37 -9.53 31.11
C ASP A 242 8.50 -9.08 32.04
N GLY A 243 9.74 -9.09 31.53
CA GLY A 243 10.90 -8.53 32.22
C GLY A 243 10.71 -7.04 32.52
N GLN A 244 10.35 -6.25 31.50
CA GLN A 244 10.11 -4.81 31.63
C GLN A 244 8.95 -4.49 32.57
N ARG A 245 7.87 -5.29 32.53
CA ARG A 245 6.73 -5.14 33.45
C ARG A 245 7.16 -5.32 34.91
N ARG A 246 7.92 -6.37 35.21
CA ARG A 246 8.44 -6.64 36.57
C ARG A 246 9.40 -5.56 37.04
N GLU A 247 10.20 -5.01 36.14
CA GLU A 247 11.09 -3.89 36.44
C GLU A 247 10.31 -2.62 36.80
N LEU A 248 9.25 -2.31 36.04
CA LEU A 248 8.35 -1.20 36.31
C LEU A 248 7.66 -1.35 37.68
N GLU A 249 7.13 -2.53 38.00
CA GLU A 249 6.50 -2.81 39.30
C GLU A 249 7.48 -2.61 40.47
N ARG A 250 8.74 -3.02 40.30
CA ARG A 250 9.79 -2.82 41.30
C ARG A 250 10.08 -1.34 41.50
N PHE A 251 10.22 -0.59 40.41
CA PHE A 251 10.46 0.84 40.45
C PHE A 251 9.31 1.60 41.11
N GLU A 252 8.05 1.25 40.78
CA GLU A 252 6.88 1.81 41.48
C GLU A 252 6.91 1.51 42.99
N GLY A 253 7.30 0.29 43.38
CA GLY A 253 7.47 -0.09 44.78
C GLY A 253 8.52 0.76 45.50
N GLU A 254 9.66 1.02 44.85
CA GLU A 254 10.70 1.89 45.35
C GLU A 254 10.20 3.34 45.53
N LEU A 255 9.49 3.89 44.54
CA LEU A 255 8.89 5.22 44.61
C LEU A 255 7.89 5.32 45.79
N ARG A 256 7.02 4.32 45.98
CA ARG A 256 6.10 4.28 47.14
C ARG A 256 6.86 4.20 48.47
N GLY A 257 7.95 3.43 48.52
CA GLY A 257 8.82 3.35 49.68
C GLY A 257 9.46 4.68 50.04
N ILE A 258 9.91 5.45 49.04
CA ILE A 258 10.45 6.80 49.25
C ILE A 258 9.34 7.75 49.75
N ALA A 259 8.18 7.74 49.10
CA ALA A 259 7.06 8.62 49.44
C ALA A 259 6.53 8.43 50.89
N THR A 260 6.70 7.25 51.47
CA THR A 260 6.22 6.92 52.83
C THR A 260 7.26 7.12 53.94
N ARG A 261 8.52 7.40 53.60
CA ARG A 261 9.59 7.67 54.58
C ARG A 261 9.50 9.06 55.22
N GLU A 262 8.93 10.03 54.53
CA GLU A 262 8.68 11.37 55.07
C GLU A 262 7.29 11.46 55.71
N LYS A 263 7.09 12.47 56.57
CA LYS A 263 5.79 12.73 57.19
C LYS A 263 4.76 12.98 56.10
N VAL A 264 3.92 11.98 55.87
CA VAL A 264 2.80 12.08 54.93
C VAL A 264 1.91 13.28 55.28
N PRO A 265 1.38 13.99 54.28
CA PRO A 265 0.42 15.07 54.50
C PRO A 265 -0.74 14.60 55.40
N GLY A 266 -0.96 15.29 56.52
CA GLY A 266 -2.03 14.94 57.49
C GLY A 266 -1.61 14.07 58.67
N ALA A 267 -0.34 13.64 58.78
CA ALA A 267 0.14 12.92 59.97
C ALA A 267 0.00 13.77 61.25
N PRO A 268 -0.50 13.21 62.37
CA PRO A 268 -0.73 13.97 63.59
C PRO A 268 0.58 14.57 64.11
N VAL A 269 0.65 15.90 64.14
CA VAL A 269 1.75 16.63 64.77
C VAL A 269 1.57 16.48 66.27
N ARG A 270 2.44 15.70 66.93
CA ARG A 270 2.54 15.74 68.40
C ARG A 270 2.80 17.19 68.82
N ARG A 271 1.79 17.87 69.36
CA ARG A 271 1.99 19.14 70.06
C ARG A 271 2.94 18.84 71.22
N ARG A 272 4.16 19.36 71.16
CA ARG A 272 5.06 19.36 72.32
C ARG A 272 4.31 20.08 73.44
N GLY A 273 4.07 19.38 74.54
CA GLY A 273 3.38 19.92 75.70
C GLY A 273 4.09 21.18 76.18
N PHE A 274 3.33 22.28 76.25
CA PHE A 274 3.75 23.55 76.80
C PHE A 274 3.65 23.46 78.32
N PHE A 275 4.70 22.96 79.00
CA PHE A 275 4.85 23.13 80.45
C PHE A 275 6.33 23.02 80.84
N THR A 276 7.01 24.17 80.93
CA THR A 276 8.04 24.48 81.96
C THR A 276 8.52 25.92 81.77
N PHE A 277 7.88 26.89 82.41
CA PHE A 277 8.33 27.58 83.64
C PHE A 277 7.35 28.70 84.00
#